data_AF-A0A397VYS0-F1
#
_entry.id   AF-A0A397VYS0-F1
#
_cell.length_a   1.000
_cell.length_b   1.000
_cell.length_c   1.000
_cell.angle_alpha   90.00
_cell.angle_beta   90.00
_cell.angle_gamma   90.00
#
_symmetry.space_group_name_H-M   'P 1'
#
loop_
_entity.id
_entity.type
_entity.pdbx_description
1 polymer ?
#
loop_
_entity_poly.entity_id
_entity_poly.type
_entity_poly.pdbx_seq_one_letter_code
_entity_poly.pdbx_strand_id
1 'polypeptide(L)'
;MARIFISVFILLATSSIINAIPLTQLKTDPHLIAKRSYPIAEGKIDSYPIAERSYPIAEGKTDSYPIAERSYPIAEGKTDSYPIAERSYPIAEGKTDSYPIAERSYPIAEGKTDSYPIAERSYPIAEGKTDSYPIAERSYPIAEGKTDSYPIAERSYPIAEGKTDSYPIAERSYPIAEGKTDSYPIAERSYPIAEGKTDSYPIAERSYPIAEGKTDSYPIAERSYPIAEGKTDSYPIAERSYPIAEGKTDSYPIAERSYPIAEGKTDSYPIAERSYPIAEGKTDSYPIAERSYPIAEGKTDSYPIAERSYPI
;
A
#
# COMPACT_ATOMS: atom_id res chain seq x y z
N MET A 1 9.79 -16.37 -12.19
CA MET A 1 10.68 -15.22 -12.48
C MET A 1 9.79 -14.14 -13.07
N ALA A 2 9.44 -13.13 -12.26
CA ALA A 2 8.03 -12.85 -11.91
C ALA A 2 7.32 -14.12 -11.37
N ARG A 3 6.85 -14.04 -10.13
CA ARG A 3 6.60 -15.19 -9.22
C ARG A 3 7.84 -16.07 -9.05
N ILE A 4 8.56 -15.83 -7.94
CA ILE A 4 9.82 -16.47 -7.48
C ILE A 4 10.96 -16.56 -8.52
N PHE A 5 12.13 -17.08 -8.13
CA PHE A 5 13.31 -17.22 -9.00
C PHE A 5 14.09 -15.91 -9.21
N ILE A 6 13.56 -14.80 -8.68
CA ILE A 6 14.06 -13.41 -8.61
C ILE A 6 12.98 -12.52 -7.95
N SER A 7 11.68 -12.88 -8.06
CA SER A 7 10.60 -11.95 -7.70
C SER A 7 10.26 -11.00 -8.84
N VAL A 8 9.80 -9.80 -8.48
CA VAL A 8 10.12 -8.56 -9.20
C VAL A 8 10.16 -7.28 -8.33
N PHE A 9 9.74 -7.31 -7.05
CA PHE A 9 10.20 -6.43 -5.96
C PHE A 9 10.22 -4.91 -6.11
N ILE A 10 11.16 -4.36 -5.34
CA ILE A 10 10.98 -3.11 -4.63
C ILE A 10 12.03 -2.13 -5.14
N LEU A 11 11.75 -0.99 -5.74
CA LEU A 11 10.68 -0.57 -6.61
C LEU A 11 11.13 -0.28 -8.13
N LEU A 12 12.18 0.54 -8.50
CA LEU A 12 12.96 0.84 -9.80
C LEU A 12 14.54 0.57 -10.09
N ALA A 13 15.65 0.91 -9.31
CA ALA A 13 17.06 0.95 -9.89
C ALA A 13 18.52 0.73 -9.21
N THR A 14 18.87 0.51 -7.90
CA THR A 14 20.17 -0.17 -7.45
C THR A 14 20.72 -0.05 -5.92
N SER A 15 20.90 -1.07 -5.02
CA SER A 15 21.51 -1.12 -3.63
C SER A 15 21.67 -2.57 -2.93
N SER A 16 22.33 -2.80 -1.72
CA SER A 16 22.55 -4.05 -0.78
C SER A 16 23.86 -4.80 0.02
N ILE A 17 25.28 -4.98 0.01
CA ILE A 17 26.67 -5.02 -0.74
C ILE A 17 27.49 -6.32 -0.35
N ILE A 18 28.25 -7.18 -1.12
CA ILE A 18 28.73 -7.43 -2.55
C ILE A 18 28.72 -9.02 -2.82
N ASN A 19 29.22 -9.86 -3.79
CA ASN A 19 29.96 -9.91 -5.12
C ASN A 19 29.11 -10.69 -6.17
N ALA A 20 29.14 -10.39 -7.48
CA ALA A 20 28.19 -11.03 -8.43
C ALA A 20 28.07 -10.32 -9.81
N ILE A 21 26.84 -9.99 -10.23
CA ILE A 21 26.48 -9.79 -11.66
C ILE A 21 26.47 -8.31 -12.13
N PRO A 22 26.77 -8.04 -13.43
CA PRO A 22 26.92 -6.67 -13.98
C PRO A 22 28.34 -6.10 -13.70
N LEU A 23 28.64 -4.81 -13.91
CA LEU A 23 27.93 -3.69 -14.56
C LEU A 23 28.98 -2.72 -15.17
N THR A 24 28.55 -1.73 -15.95
CA THR A 24 29.41 -0.98 -16.89
C THR A 24 29.99 0.32 -16.30
N GLN A 25 31.31 0.46 -16.33
CA GLN A 25 32.02 1.77 -16.35
C GLN A 25 33.29 1.67 -17.22
N LEU A 26 34.47 2.04 -16.70
CA LEU A 26 35.74 2.10 -17.45
C LEU A 26 36.91 1.49 -16.65
N LYS A 27 38.15 1.73 -17.10
CA LYS A 27 39.40 1.30 -16.44
C LYS A 27 40.58 1.22 -17.43
N THR A 28 41.76 1.03 -16.86
CA THR A 28 43.13 1.03 -17.39
C THR A 28 43.98 0.25 -16.37
N ASP A 29 45.21 -0.16 -16.73
CA ASP A 29 46.30 -0.58 -15.81
C ASP A 29 45.95 -1.69 -14.78
N PRO A 30 46.88 -2.25 -13.96
CA PRO A 30 46.53 -2.83 -12.65
C PRO A 30 45.33 -3.79 -12.63
N HIS A 31 45.27 -4.74 -13.57
CA HIS A 31 43.98 -5.22 -14.10
C HIS A 31 43.14 -6.07 -13.12
N LEU A 32 42.16 -5.44 -12.45
CA LEU A 32 41.00 -5.99 -11.68
C LEU A 32 41.19 -6.22 -10.16
N ILE A 33 40.27 -6.96 -9.52
CA ILE A 33 39.71 -6.67 -8.17
C ILE A 33 39.95 -7.80 -7.13
N ALA A 34 39.78 -7.49 -5.83
CA ALA A 34 40.05 -8.37 -4.67
C ALA A 34 38.75 -8.86 -3.95
N LYS A 35 38.72 -8.89 -2.60
CA LYS A 35 37.50 -9.19 -1.79
C LYS A 35 37.23 -8.12 -0.69
N ARG A 36 36.57 -8.49 0.43
CA ARG A 36 35.73 -7.63 1.33
C ARG A 36 36.13 -6.13 1.37
N SER A 37 35.23 -5.23 0.98
CA SER A 37 35.58 -3.83 0.64
C SER A 37 34.92 -2.79 1.56
N TYR A 38 35.55 -1.60 1.66
CA TYR A 38 35.05 -0.43 2.39
C TYR A 38 35.39 0.95 1.76
N PRO A 39 35.36 1.18 0.41
CA PRO A 39 35.60 2.54 -0.13
C PRO A 39 34.58 3.59 0.32
N ILE A 40 35.07 4.82 0.43
CA ILE A 40 34.28 6.02 0.73
C ILE A 40 34.37 6.93 -0.50
N ALA A 41 33.27 7.56 -0.89
CA ALA A 41 33.17 8.46 -2.04
C ALA A 41 32.60 9.81 -1.60
N GLU A 42 33.43 10.86 -1.68
CA GLU A 42 33.08 12.24 -1.30
C GLU A 42 33.00 13.15 -2.54
N GLY A 43 32.04 14.06 -2.57
CA GLY A 43 32.02 15.16 -3.54
C GLY A 43 31.25 14.83 -4.82
N LYS A 44 31.96 14.51 -5.92
CA LYS A 44 31.33 14.02 -7.18
C LYS A 44 32.13 12.88 -7.78
N ILE A 45 31.82 11.67 -7.33
CA ILE A 45 32.56 10.41 -7.54
C ILE A 45 31.55 9.26 -7.62
N ASP A 46 31.88 8.22 -8.41
CA ASP A 46 31.10 7.00 -8.61
C ASP A 46 31.93 5.72 -8.35
N SER A 47 31.33 4.64 -7.82
CA SER A 47 32.07 3.53 -7.17
C SER A 47 31.89 2.11 -7.75
N TYR A 48 32.95 1.59 -8.39
CA TYR A 48 33.06 0.25 -9.00
C TYR A 48 33.22 -1.05 -8.13
N PRO A 49 33.17 -1.10 -6.76
CA PRO A 49 33.58 -2.31 -6.01
C PRO A 49 32.82 -3.65 -6.25
N ILE A 50 33.55 -4.77 -6.05
CA ILE A 50 33.06 -6.17 -6.08
C ILE A 50 33.81 -7.01 -5.01
N ALA A 51 33.13 -7.70 -4.08
CA ALA A 51 33.71 -8.49 -2.95
C ALA A 51 32.65 -9.30 -2.11
N GLU A 52 32.86 -9.84 -0.90
CA GLU A 52 31.79 -10.66 -0.23
C GLU A 52 30.68 -9.86 0.47
N ARG A 53 31.08 -8.83 1.21
CA ARG A 53 30.22 -7.95 2.00
C ARG A 53 30.86 -6.59 2.06
N SER A 54 30.05 -5.54 2.05
CA SER A 54 30.48 -4.15 2.25
C SER A 54 29.23 -3.33 2.69
N TYR A 55 29.27 -1.98 2.82
CA TYR A 55 30.44 -1.20 3.22
C TYR A 55 30.76 0.18 2.54
N PRO A 56 30.08 0.71 1.49
CA PRO A 56 30.40 2.01 0.91
C PRO A 56 29.67 3.12 1.64
N ILE A 57 30.30 4.28 1.65
CA ILE A 57 29.74 5.52 2.18
C ILE A 57 29.85 6.55 1.05
N ALA A 58 28.73 7.18 0.70
CA ALA A 58 28.61 8.07 -0.44
C ALA A 58 28.07 9.43 0.04
N GLU A 59 28.90 10.47 -0.01
CA GLU A 59 28.57 11.80 0.53
C GLU A 59 28.60 12.88 -0.57
N GLY A 60 27.57 13.72 -0.62
CA GLY A 60 27.55 14.95 -1.43
C GLY A 60 26.75 14.84 -2.72
N LYS A 61 27.39 14.46 -3.84
CA LYS A 61 26.79 14.27 -5.17
C LYS A 61 27.39 13.04 -5.88
N THR A 62 27.18 11.89 -5.28
CA THR A 62 27.93 10.65 -5.55
C THR A 62 27.00 9.50 -5.91
N ASP A 63 27.46 8.63 -6.81
CA ASP A 63 26.65 7.56 -7.40
C ASP A 63 27.25 6.17 -7.10
N SER A 64 26.42 5.27 -6.60
CA SER A 64 26.72 3.94 -6.06
C SER A 64 27.53 2.99 -6.94
N TYR A 65 26.79 2.06 -7.58
CA TYR A 65 27.17 0.94 -8.48
C TYR A 65 27.68 -0.45 -8.01
N PRO A 66 27.93 -0.76 -6.72
CA PRO A 66 28.48 -2.08 -6.34
C PRO A 66 27.69 -3.35 -6.74
N ILE A 67 28.32 -4.54 -6.78
CA ILE A 67 27.80 -5.72 -7.54
C ILE A 67 27.81 -7.04 -6.77
N ALA A 68 26.79 -7.93 -6.86
CA ALA A 68 26.62 -8.86 -5.72
C ALA A 68 25.72 -10.11 -5.55
N GLU A 69 25.99 -10.77 -4.40
CA GLU A 69 25.11 -11.53 -3.47
C GLU A 69 24.26 -10.63 -2.51
N ARG A 70 24.36 -9.30 -2.62
CA ARG A 70 23.86 -8.22 -1.71
C ARG A 70 24.56 -6.91 -2.14
N SER A 71 23.95 -5.74 -2.48
CA SER A 71 24.51 -4.38 -2.92
C SER A 71 25.10 -3.05 -2.09
N TYR A 72 24.94 -2.28 -0.93
CA TYR A 72 24.23 -1.75 0.34
C TYR A 72 24.98 -0.47 0.73
N PRO A 73 24.48 0.73 0.45
CA PRO A 73 25.17 1.95 0.82
C PRO A 73 24.64 2.59 2.10
N ILE A 74 25.47 3.44 2.66
CA ILE A 74 25.06 4.63 3.41
C ILE A 74 25.28 5.81 2.45
N ALA A 75 24.24 6.58 2.17
CA ALA A 75 24.27 7.63 1.15
C ALA A 75 23.65 8.93 1.68
N GLU A 76 24.43 10.02 1.73
CA GLU A 76 24.02 11.30 2.33
C GLU A 76 24.09 12.46 1.32
N GLY A 77 23.04 13.29 1.28
CA GLY A 77 23.06 14.59 0.62
C GLY A 77 22.28 14.65 -0.68
N LYS A 78 22.90 14.29 -1.81
CA LYS A 78 22.29 14.23 -3.16
C LYS A 78 22.82 13.04 -3.95
N THR A 79 22.41 11.83 -3.60
CA THR A 79 23.19 10.63 -3.90
C THR A 79 22.38 9.53 -4.57
N ASP A 80 22.83 9.14 -5.75
CA ASP A 80 22.41 7.99 -6.52
C ASP A 80 22.80 6.66 -5.84
N SER A 81 21.91 5.89 -5.21
CA SER A 81 22.34 4.78 -4.33
C SER A 81 23.12 3.63 -5.02
N TYR A 82 22.69 3.10 -6.21
CA TYR A 82 23.29 2.32 -7.37
C TYR A 82 23.64 0.75 -7.40
N PRO A 83 23.74 -0.07 -6.33
CA PRO A 83 24.26 -1.48 -6.39
C PRO A 83 23.40 -2.79 -6.69
N ILE A 84 23.84 -3.86 -7.39
CA ILE A 84 23.07 -5.10 -7.81
C ILE A 84 23.17 -6.33 -6.84
N ALA A 85 22.11 -7.10 -6.43
CA ALA A 85 22.12 -7.84 -5.11
C ALA A 85 21.39 -9.23 -4.82
N GLU A 86 21.63 -9.84 -3.61
CA GLU A 86 20.81 -10.87 -2.88
C GLU A 86 20.19 -10.39 -1.52
N ARG A 87 20.87 -9.79 -0.49
CA ARG A 87 20.12 -9.17 0.66
C ARG A 87 20.82 -8.14 1.57
N SER A 88 20.03 -7.23 2.19
CA SER A 88 20.50 -5.89 2.57
C SER A 88 20.27 -5.39 4.01
N TYR A 89 21.02 -4.31 4.33
CA TYR A 89 20.77 -3.23 5.31
C TYR A 89 19.78 -2.11 4.84
N PRO A 90 20.21 -1.20 3.93
CA PRO A 90 19.48 -0.02 3.44
C PRO A 90 19.68 1.26 4.30
N ILE A 91 20.43 2.29 3.88
CA ILE A 91 20.39 3.65 4.49
C ILE A 91 20.63 4.75 3.44
N ALA A 92 19.74 5.74 3.35
CA ALA A 92 19.95 6.96 2.58
C ALA A 92 19.26 8.19 3.22
N GLU A 93 19.93 9.34 3.24
CA GLU A 93 19.49 10.56 3.94
C GLU A 93 19.60 11.81 3.04
N GLY A 94 18.56 12.65 3.06
CA GLY A 94 18.61 14.01 2.51
C GLY A 94 17.84 14.17 1.20
N LYS A 95 18.47 13.88 0.05
CA LYS A 95 17.86 13.91 -1.29
C LYS A 95 18.38 12.78 -2.17
N THR A 96 17.86 11.58 -2.00
CA THR A 96 18.53 10.36 -2.48
C THR A 96 17.58 9.43 -3.20
N ASP A 97 18.01 8.92 -4.34
CA ASP A 97 17.24 7.94 -5.10
C ASP A 97 17.85 6.57 -4.77
N SER A 98 17.12 5.72 -4.03
CA SER A 98 17.72 4.67 -3.20
C SER A 98 17.10 3.30 -3.32
N TYR A 99 17.91 2.27 -3.67
CA TYR A 99 17.26 1.24 -4.45
C TYR A 99 17.76 -0.23 -4.51
N PRO A 100 17.56 -1.16 -3.56
CA PRO A 100 18.16 -2.53 -3.64
C PRO A 100 17.48 -3.62 -4.54
N ILE A 101 18.10 -4.09 -5.67
CA ILE A 101 17.67 -5.30 -6.45
C ILE A 101 18.07 -6.60 -5.75
N ALA A 102 17.31 -6.87 -4.70
CA ALA A 102 17.36 -7.99 -3.80
C ALA A 102 17.20 -9.39 -4.46
N GLU A 103 17.57 -10.43 -3.71
CA GLU A 103 16.75 -11.64 -3.54
C GLU A 103 15.72 -11.34 -2.44
N ARG A 104 16.15 -10.70 -1.32
CA ARG A 104 15.22 -9.89 -0.51
C ARG A 104 15.85 -8.61 0.06
N SER A 105 15.10 -7.52 -0.05
CA SER A 105 15.59 -6.15 -0.01
C SER A 105 15.03 -5.36 1.17
N TYR A 106 15.80 -4.41 1.69
CA TYR A 106 15.49 -3.54 2.82
C TYR A 106 16.16 -2.18 2.52
N PRO A 107 15.39 -1.12 2.29
CA PRO A 107 15.83 0.27 2.37
C PRO A 107 15.46 0.90 3.72
N ILE A 108 16.25 1.91 4.13
CA ILE A 108 15.82 3.01 5.00
C ILE A 108 16.05 4.27 4.18
N ALA A 109 15.10 5.20 4.17
CA ALA A 109 15.21 6.47 3.45
C ALA A 109 14.60 7.63 4.26
N GLU A 110 15.39 8.66 4.56
CA GLU A 110 14.97 9.82 5.36
C GLU A 110 15.06 11.14 4.55
N GLY A 111 14.00 11.96 4.62
CA GLY A 111 14.03 13.37 4.24
C GLY A 111 13.28 13.70 2.95
N LYS A 112 13.90 13.44 1.79
CA LYS A 112 13.33 13.65 0.44
C LYS A 112 13.81 12.60 -0.55
N THR A 113 13.21 11.42 -0.57
CA THR A 113 13.88 10.23 -1.13
C THR A 113 12.96 9.34 -1.96
N ASP A 114 13.38 8.99 -3.16
CA ASP A 114 12.61 8.14 -4.06
C ASP A 114 13.20 6.72 -4.01
N SER A 115 12.40 5.70 -3.70
CA SER A 115 12.89 4.34 -3.42
C SER A 115 12.46 3.32 -4.48
N TYR A 116 13.33 2.35 -4.79
CA TYR A 116 13.34 1.58 -6.06
C TYR A 116 14.21 0.21 -5.93
N PRO A 117 14.53 -0.89 -6.77
CA PRO A 117 14.11 -1.75 -7.95
C PRO A 117 13.27 -3.05 -7.68
N ILE A 118 13.87 -4.18 -7.24
CA ILE A 118 13.45 -5.55 -7.56
C ILE A 118 13.87 -6.55 -6.45
N ALA A 119 13.20 -7.71 -6.27
CA ALA A 119 13.40 -8.73 -5.21
C ALA A 119 12.25 -9.75 -5.12
N GLU A 120 12.46 -10.90 -4.44
CA GLU A 120 11.38 -11.76 -3.99
C GLU A 120 10.61 -11.13 -2.83
N ARG A 121 11.27 -10.51 -1.85
CA ARG A 121 10.59 -9.80 -0.75
C ARG A 121 11.26 -8.49 -0.40
N SER A 122 10.53 -7.61 0.25
CA SER A 122 11.11 -6.44 0.90
C SER A 122 10.22 -5.85 2.00
N TYR A 123 10.86 -5.00 2.79
CA TYR A 123 10.37 -4.31 3.96
C TYR A 123 10.80 -2.83 3.88
N PRO A 124 10.17 -1.98 3.03
CA PRO A 124 10.55 -0.56 2.91
C PRO A 124 10.35 0.28 4.17
N ILE A 125 11.46 0.69 4.80
CA ILE A 125 11.62 1.80 5.77
C ILE A 125 11.63 3.18 5.09
N ALA A 126 10.67 4.09 5.31
CA ALA A 126 10.77 5.47 4.84
C ALA A 126 10.24 6.54 5.84
N GLU A 127 10.86 7.72 5.88
CA GLU A 127 10.43 8.85 6.72
C GLU A 127 10.59 10.20 5.99
N GLY A 128 9.62 11.11 6.18
CA GLY A 128 9.73 12.52 5.80
C GLY A 128 8.93 12.87 4.55
N LYS A 129 9.54 12.76 3.36
CA LYS A 129 8.88 12.97 2.06
C LYS A 129 9.41 11.98 1.02
N THR A 130 8.70 10.89 0.74
CA THR A 130 9.31 9.74 0.07
C THR A 130 8.37 9.00 -0.88
N ASP A 131 8.84 8.65 -2.08
CA ASP A 131 8.00 8.14 -3.19
C ASP A 131 8.41 6.73 -3.69
N SER A 132 7.49 5.97 -4.34
CA SER A 132 7.05 4.58 -3.96
C SER A 132 6.80 3.40 -4.96
N TYR A 133 7.49 3.13 -6.10
CA TYR A 133 6.85 2.45 -7.30
C TYR A 133 7.28 0.99 -7.79
N PRO A 134 6.64 -0.16 -7.42
CA PRO A 134 7.24 -1.55 -7.43
C PRO A 134 6.49 -2.72 -8.17
N ILE A 135 6.95 -4.01 -8.08
CA ILE A 135 6.27 -5.29 -8.49
C ILE A 135 6.66 -6.64 -7.74
N ALA A 136 6.29 -6.91 -6.47
CA ALA A 136 6.75 -8.03 -5.59
C ALA A 136 6.38 -9.51 -5.87
N GLU A 137 7.00 -10.44 -5.12
CA GLU A 137 6.19 -11.45 -4.39
C GLU A 137 5.77 -10.86 -3.01
N ARG A 138 6.75 -10.59 -2.13
CA ARG A 138 6.66 -10.11 -0.74
C ARG A 138 6.73 -8.60 -0.46
N SER A 139 5.63 -7.94 -0.15
CA SER A 139 5.53 -6.53 0.28
C SER A 139 4.77 -6.40 1.61
N TYR A 140 4.92 -5.35 2.44
CA TYR A 140 6.22 -4.94 3.04
C TYR A 140 6.40 -3.47 3.54
N PRO A 141 5.81 -2.39 2.95
CA PRO A 141 6.16 -1.00 3.32
C PRO A 141 5.74 -0.51 4.70
N ILE A 142 6.51 0.44 5.23
CA ILE A 142 6.28 1.24 6.44
C ILE A 142 6.76 2.68 6.11
N ALA A 143 5.94 3.70 6.35
CA ALA A 143 6.25 5.08 5.95
C ALA A 143 5.70 6.14 6.92
N GLU A 144 6.62 6.93 7.48
CA GLU A 144 6.45 8.17 8.28
C GLU A 144 6.19 9.44 7.43
N GLY A 145 5.00 10.05 7.48
CA GLY A 145 4.88 11.52 7.43
C GLY A 145 4.23 12.13 6.20
N LYS A 146 4.88 12.11 5.03
CA LYS A 146 4.36 12.66 3.75
C LYS A 146 4.82 11.87 2.53
N THR A 147 4.28 10.69 2.34
CA THR A 147 4.87 9.66 1.48
C THR A 147 3.83 9.09 0.51
N ASP A 148 4.27 8.68 -0.67
CA ASP A 148 3.40 8.06 -1.68
C ASP A 148 3.90 6.63 -1.97
N SER A 149 3.02 5.63 -1.99
CA SER A 149 3.41 4.20 -1.97
C SER A 149 2.56 3.31 -2.88
N TYR A 150 3.16 2.74 -3.93
CA TYR A 150 2.46 2.05 -5.03
C TYR A 150 2.55 0.48 -5.15
N PRO A 151 2.86 -0.34 -4.11
CA PRO A 151 2.42 -1.73 -3.89
C PRO A 151 2.11 -2.79 -4.97
N ILE A 152 2.54 -2.71 -6.22
CA ILE A 152 3.06 -3.85 -7.01
C ILE A 152 3.39 -5.13 -6.20
N ALA A 153 2.57 -6.20 -6.11
CA ALA A 153 2.94 -7.39 -5.30
C ALA A 153 2.21 -8.74 -5.58
N GLU A 154 2.84 -9.87 -5.25
CA GLU A 154 2.16 -11.09 -4.74
C GLU A 154 1.21 -10.73 -3.57
N ARG A 155 1.76 -10.11 -2.52
CA ARG A 155 1.04 -9.68 -1.30
C ARG A 155 1.65 -8.42 -0.69
N SER A 156 0.82 -7.50 -0.20
CA SER A 156 1.14 -6.27 0.58
C SER A 156 -0.05 -5.98 1.52
N TYR A 157 -0.04 -5.39 2.72
CA TYR A 157 0.98 -4.99 3.69
C TYR A 157 1.83 -3.72 3.47
N PRO A 158 1.31 -2.58 2.97
CA PRO A 158 1.88 -1.27 3.25
C PRO A 158 1.32 -0.64 4.56
N ILE A 159 2.12 0.22 5.19
CA ILE A 159 1.84 1.06 6.36
C ILE A 159 2.58 2.41 6.13
N ALA A 160 2.16 3.61 6.57
CA ALA A 160 0.78 3.94 6.88
C ALA A 160 0.53 5.23 7.73
N GLU A 161 1.53 5.96 8.25
CA GLU A 161 1.26 7.07 9.20
C GLU A 161 1.46 8.49 8.61
N GLY A 162 0.51 9.41 8.84
CA GLY A 162 0.74 10.86 8.73
C GLY A 162 -0.14 11.60 7.72
N LYS A 163 0.39 11.86 6.51
CA LYS A 163 -0.26 12.54 5.38
C LYS A 163 0.17 11.90 4.05
N THR A 164 -0.34 10.72 3.73
CA THR A 164 0.30 9.79 2.79
C THR A 164 -0.71 8.98 1.98
N ASP A 165 -0.37 8.70 0.71
CA ASP A 165 -1.25 8.02 -0.23
C ASP A 165 -0.71 6.61 -0.56
N SER A 166 -1.58 5.59 -0.61
CA SER A 166 -1.15 4.21 -0.92
C SER A 166 -2.00 3.50 -1.98
N TYR A 167 -1.35 3.07 -3.07
CA TYR A 167 -1.93 2.50 -4.29
C TYR A 167 -1.42 1.07 -4.58
N PRO A 168 -1.61 0.08 -3.68
CA PRO A 168 -1.04 -1.25 -3.88
C PRO A 168 -1.84 -2.12 -4.86
N ILE A 169 -1.16 -2.73 -5.83
CA ILE A 169 -1.75 -3.62 -6.82
C ILE A 169 -1.25 -5.05 -6.55
N ALA A 170 -2.12 -6.00 -6.16
CA ALA A 170 -1.63 -7.29 -5.68
C ALA A 170 -2.53 -8.52 -5.86
N GLU A 171 -1.96 -9.73 -5.72
CA GLU A 171 -2.71 -10.93 -5.29
C GLU A 171 -3.63 -10.62 -4.11
N ARG A 172 -3.02 -10.09 -3.04
CA ARG A 172 -3.73 -9.73 -1.81
C ARG A 172 -3.21 -8.43 -1.25
N SER A 173 -4.13 -7.51 -0.96
CA SER A 173 -3.84 -6.20 -0.40
C SER A 173 -4.38 -6.08 1.04
N TYR A 174 -3.56 -5.52 1.92
CA TYR A 174 -3.77 -5.33 3.36
C TYR A 174 -3.10 -4.01 3.80
N PRO A 175 -3.51 -2.83 3.28
CA PRO A 175 -2.98 -1.56 3.75
C PRO A 175 -3.52 -1.23 5.14
N ILE A 176 -2.68 -0.69 6.01
CA ILE A 176 -3.04 -0.19 7.33
C ILE A 176 -2.62 1.28 7.39
N ALA A 177 -3.52 2.19 7.74
CA ALA A 177 -3.25 3.62 7.65
C ALA A 177 -3.81 4.43 8.83
N GLU A 178 -3.05 5.41 9.32
CA GLU A 178 -3.40 6.32 10.40
C GLU A 178 -3.06 7.76 9.97
N GLY A 179 -4.05 8.66 10.00
CA GLY A 179 -3.87 10.02 9.50
C GLY A 179 -5.19 10.65 9.12
N LYS A 180 -5.39 11.09 7.87
CA LYS A 180 -4.41 11.69 6.95
C LYS A 180 -4.12 10.93 5.65
N THR A 181 -4.83 9.86 5.32
CA THR A 181 -4.34 8.93 4.30
C THR A 181 -5.40 8.48 3.32
N ASP A 182 -5.04 8.46 2.04
CA ASP A 182 -5.90 7.99 0.97
C ASP A 182 -5.39 6.62 0.46
N SER A 183 -6.27 5.63 0.32
CA SER A 183 -5.86 4.25 0.00
C SER A 183 -6.66 3.64 -1.15
N TYR A 184 -5.96 3.27 -2.22
CA TYR A 184 -6.52 2.80 -3.50
C TYR A 184 -5.99 1.39 -3.87
N PRO A 185 -6.23 0.35 -3.05
CA PRO A 185 -5.71 -0.99 -3.30
C PRO A 185 -6.49 -1.74 -4.40
N ILE A 186 -5.78 -2.27 -5.40
CA ILE A 186 -6.34 -3.08 -6.49
C ILE A 186 -5.88 -4.55 -6.32
N ALA A 187 -6.79 -5.51 -6.08
CA ALA A 187 -6.36 -6.89 -5.81
C ALA A 187 -7.41 -7.98 -6.13
N GLU A 188 -7.07 -9.28 -6.07
CA GLU A 188 -8.13 -10.29 -5.93
C GLU A 188 -8.87 -10.09 -4.60
N ARG A 189 -8.12 -9.76 -3.54
CA ARG A 189 -8.66 -9.56 -2.18
C ARG A 189 -8.03 -8.35 -1.52
N SER A 190 -8.87 -7.45 -1.03
CA SER A 190 -8.45 -6.23 -0.36
C SER A 190 -8.99 -6.16 1.06
N TYR A 191 -8.13 -5.80 2.01
CA TYR A 191 -8.41 -5.70 3.44
C TYR A 191 -7.81 -4.40 4.01
N PRO A 192 -8.25 -3.21 3.55
CA PRO A 192 -7.71 -1.96 4.07
C PRO A 192 -8.23 -1.69 5.48
N ILE A 193 -7.35 -1.21 6.36
CA ILE A 193 -7.67 -0.75 7.72
C ILE A 193 -7.25 0.71 7.81
N ALA A 194 -8.12 1.61 8.27
CA ALA A 194 -7.85 3.05 8.25
C ALA A 194 -8.41 3.80 9.48
N GLU A 195 -7.59 4.65 10.10
CA GLU A 195 -7.95 5.42 11.30
C GLU A 195 -7.78 6.95 11.09
N GLY A 196 -8.77 7.72 11.56
CA GLY A 196 -8.63 9.14 11.86
C GLY A 196 -9.34 10.10 10.89
N LYS A 197 -8.82 10.21 9.67
CA LYS A 197 -9.27 11.09 8.56
C LYS A 197 -8.85 10.52 7.19
N THR A 198 -9.54 9.50 6.70
CA THR A 198 -9.00 8.64 5.63
C THR A 198 -10.02 8.26 4.58
N ASP A 199 -9.62 8.28 3.32
CA ASP A 199 -10.47 7.91 2.19
C ASP A 199 -9.98 6.56 1.60
N SER A 200 -10.88 5.59 1.39
CA SER A 200 -10.50 4.24 0.95
C SER A 200 -11.32 3.73 -0.23
N TYR A 201 -10.64 3.46 -1.35
CA TYR A 201 -11.22 3.09 -2.64
C TYR A 201 -10.70 1.71 -3.14
N PRO A 202 -10.95 0.61 -2.40
CA PRO A 202 -10.44 -0.70 -2.78
C PRO A 202 -11.22 -1.31 -3.96
N ILE A 203 -10.51 -1.78 -4.99
CA ILE A 203 -11.08 -2.47 -6.16
C ILE A 203 -10.64 -3.95 -6.11
N ALA A 204 -11.57 -4.89 -5.95
CA ALA A 204 -11.20 -6.31 -5.82
C ALA A 204 -12.29 -7.33 -6.20
N GLU A 205 -12.01 -8.63 -6.29
CA GLU A 205 -13.11 -9.62 -6.23
C GLU A 205 -13.82 -9.51 -4.86
N ARG A 206 -13.02 -9.34 -3.80
CA ARG A 206 -13.51 -9.29 -2.42
C ARG A 206 -12.86 -8.17 -1.65
N SER A 207 -13.68 -7.28 -1.10
CA SER A 207 -13.22 -6.14 -0.32
C SER A 207 -13.76 -6.20 1.11
N TYR A 208 -12.88 -5.96 2.08
CA TYR A 208 -13.14 -6.00 3.52
C TYR A 208 -12.53 -4.76 4.19
N PRO A 209 -12.98 -3.53 3.85
CA PRO A 209 -12.44 -2.33 4.47
C PRO A 209 -12.92 -2.20 5.92
N ILE A 210 -12.04 -1.78 6.82
CA ILE A 210 -12.32 -1.45 8.22
C ILE A 210 -11.88 0.00 8.43
N ALA A 211 -12.76 0.86 8.95
CA ALA A 211 -12.46 2.28 9.06
C ALA A 211 -12.99 2.93 10.35
N GLU A 212 -12.17 3.72 11.05
CA GLU A 212 -12.53 4.38 12.30
C GLU A 212 -12.33 5.91 12.23
N GLY A 213 -13.31 6.67 12.72
CA GLY A 213 -13.11 8.04 13.22
C GLY A 213 -13.62 9.19 12.36
N LYS A 214 -13.19 9.33 11.10
CA LYS A 214 -13.76 10.23 10.06
C LYS A 214 -13.33 9.71 8.70
N THR A 215 -14.09 8.82 8.10
CA THR A 215 -13.58 8.00 7.00
C THR A 215 -14.62 7.77 5.91
N ASP A 216 -14.20 7.89 4.66
CA ASP A 216 -15.07 7.71 3.51
C ASP A 216 -14.60 6.44 2.75
N SER A 217 -15.49 5.47 2.53
CA SER A 217 -15.11 4.16 1.98
C SER A 217 -15.97 3.77 0.77
N TYR A 218 -15.31 3.61 -0.38
CA TYR A 218 -15.91 3.36 -1.69
C TYR A 218 -15.42 2.03 -2.32
N PRO A 219 -15.66 0.87 -1.67
CA PRO A 219 -15.18 -0.42 -2.17
C PRO A 219 -15.98 -0.91 -3.40
N ILE A 220 -15.29 -1.25 -4.47
CA ILE A 220 -15.87 -1.82 -5.70
C ILE A 220 -15.46 -3.29 -5.80
N ALA A 221 -16.42 -4.23 -5.75
CA ALA A 221 -16.09 -5.66 -5.74
C ALA A 221 -17.18 -6.62 -6.25
N GLU A 222 -16.90 -7.93 -6.41
CA GLU A 222 -18.02 -8.90 -6.43
C GLU A 222 -18.71 -8.91 -5.05
N ARG A 223 -17.90 -8.86 -3.99
CA ARG A 223 -18.38 -8.94 -2.60
C ARG A 223 -17.69 -7.92 -1.72
N SER A 224 -18.49 -7.07 -1.09
CA SER A 224 -18.02 -6.01 -0.22
C SER A 224 -18.53 -6.21 1.21
N TYR A 225 -17.63 -6.08 2.17
CA TYR A 225 -17.88 -6.26 3.61
C TYR A 225 -17.27 -5.09 4.40
N PRO A 226 -17.72 -3.84 4.19
CA PRO A 226 -17.17 -2.70 4.90
C PRO A 226 -17.63 -2.70 6.36
N ILE A 227 -16.72 -2.38 7.28
CA ILE A 227 -16.99 -2.18 8.71
C ILE A 227 -16.53 -0.75 9.04
N ALA A 228 -17.40 0.06 9.65
CA ALA A 228 -17.08 1.47 9.89
C ALA A 228 -17.59 1.98 11.25
N GLU A 229 -16.73 2.70 11.99
CA GLU A 229 -17.06 3.23 13.33
C GLU A 229 -16.84 4.75 13.42
N GLY A 230 -17.79 5.44 14.04
CA GLY A 230 -17.61 6.79 14.59
C GLY A 230 -18.27 7.90 13.78
N LYS A 231 -17.71 8.27 12.62
CA LYS A 231 -18.25 9.29 11.69
C LYS A 231 -17.88 8.95 10.24
N THR A 232 -18.60 8.06 9.60
CA THR A 232 -18.09 7.38 8.42
C THR A 232 -19.12 7.24 7.32
N ASP A 233 -18.74 7.51 6.09
CA ASP A 233 -19.62 7.42 4.94
C ASP A 233 -19.18 6.23 4.06
N SER A 234 -20.08 5.29 3.76
CA SER A 234 -19.73 4.03 3.08
C SER A 234 -20.60 3.77 1.85
N TYR A 235 -19.96 3.70 0.68
CA TYR A 235 -20.58 3.60 -0.64
C TYR A 235 -20.11 2.32 -1.39
N PRO A 236 -20.36 1.11 -0.87
CA PRO A 236 -19.90 -0.12 -1.50
C PRO A 236 -20.73 -0.46 -2.76
N ILE A 237 -20.04 -0.72 -3.87
CA ILE A 237 -20.64 -1.16 -5.15
C ILE A 237 -20.25 -2.61 -5.39
N ALA A 238 -21.21 -3.55 -5.36
CA ALA A 238 -20.89 -4.98 -5.51
C ALA A 238 -22.04 -5.87 -6.02
N GLU A 239 -21.80 -7.13 -6.40
CA GLU A 239 -22.93 -8.08 -6.50
C GLU A 239 -23.61 -8.22 -5.12
N ARG A 240 -22.78 -8.29 -4.07
CA ARG A 240 -23.24 -8.51 -2.69
C ARG A 240 -22.52 -7.58 -1.73
N SER A 241 -23.31 -6.78 -1.02
CA SER A 241 -22.81 -5.82 -0.03
C SER A 241 -23.31 -6.18 1.36
N TYR A 242 -22.40 -6.17 2.33
CA TYR A 242 -22.65 -6.49 3.74
C TYR A 242 -22.03 -5.41 4.63
N PRO A 243 -22.49 -4.14 4.57
CA PRO A 243 -21.91 -3.09 5.37
C PRO A 243 -22.35 -3.20 6.83
N ILE A 244 -21.42 -2.97 7.75
CA ILE A 244 -21.65 -2.90 9.19
C ILE A 244 -21.19 -1.52 9.64
N ALA A 245 -22.04 -0.75 10.33
CA ALA A 245 -21.71 0.62 10.69
C ALA A 245 -22.19 1.01 12.10
N GLU A 246 -21.32 1.62 12.90
CA GLU A 246 -21.62 2.05 14.28
C GLU A 246 -21.35 3.55 14.50
N GLY A 247 -22.27 4.24 15.17
CA GLY A 247 -22.02 5.56 15.75
C GLY A 247 -22.77 6.69 15.03
N LYS A 248 -22.16 7.30 14.01
CA LYS A 248 -22.75 8.36 13.17
C LYS A 248 -22.37 8.16 11.70
N THR A 249 -23.08 7.27 11.01
CA THR A 249 -22.56 6.68 9.77
C THR A 249 -23.62 6.63 8.69
N ASP A 250 -23.26 7.06 7.49
CA ASP A 250 -24.16 7.06 6.35
C ASP A 250 -23.75 5.95 5.37
N SER A 251 -24.67 5.06 5.00
CA SER A 251 -24.34 3.87 4.20
C SER A 251 -25.23 3.74 2.96
N TYR A 252 -24.60 3.79 1.78
CA TYR A 252 -25.24 3.81 0.46
C TYR A 252 -24.80 2.61 -0.40
N PRO A 253 -25.07 1.36 0.01
CA PRO A 253 -24.63 0.19 -0.74
C PRO A 253 -25.45 -0.02 -2.02
N ILE A 254 -24.79 -0.15 -3.17
CA ILE A 254 -25.40 -0.46 -4.47
C ILE A 254 -25.06 -1.90 -4.83
N ALA A 255 -26.04 -2.80 -4.91
CA ALA A 255 -25.77 -4.23 -5.17
C ALA A 255 -26.92 -5.03 -5.80
N GLU A 256 -26.71 -6.27 -6.25
CA GLU A 256 -27.85 -7.19 -6.43
C GLU A 256 -28.51 -7.45 -5.05
N ARG A 257 -27.67 -7.64 -4.02
CA ARG A 257 -28.10 -8.02 -2.68
C ARG A 257 -27.36 -7.21 -1.63
N SER A 258 -28.12 -6.48 -0.83
CA SER A 258 -27.61 -5.65 0.25
C SER A 258 -28.09 -6.15 1.61
N TYR A 259 -27.17 -6.25 2.56
CA TYR A 259 -27.40 -6.73 3.93
C TYR A 259 -26.79 -5.74 4.94
N PRO A 260 -27.24 -4.48 4.99
CA PRO A 260 -26.67 -3.49 5.89
C PRO A 260 -27.08 -3.76 7.34
N ILE A 261 -26.12 -3.62 8.25
CA ILE A 261 -26.31 -3.68 9.70
C ILE A 261 -25.84 -2.33 10.26
N ALA A 262 -26.67 -1.63 11.02
CA ALA A 262 -26.33 -0.29 11.50
C ALA A 262 -26.80 -0.02 12.94
N GLU A 263 -25.91 0.54 13.77
CA GLU A 263 -26.18 0.85 15.18
C GLU A 263 -25.89 2.32 15.53
N GLY A 264 -26.80 2.96 16.26
CA GLY A 264 -26.56 4.24 16.92
C GLY A 264 -27.32 5.41 16.30
N LYS A 265 -26.68 6.15 15.37
CA LYS A 265 -27.27 7.27 14.61
C LYS A 265 -26.89 7.19 13.14
N THR A 266 -27.59 6.35 12.38
CA THR A 266 -27.10 5.88 11.09
C THR A 266 -28.17 5.99 10.01
N ASP A 267 -27.80 6.56 8.87
CA ASP A 267 -28.71 6.71 7.74
C ASP A 267 -28.31 5.67 6.67
N SER A 268 -29.25 4.82 6.22
CA SER A 268 -28.95 3.69 5.33
C SER A 268 -29.86 3.67 4.10
N TYR A 269 -29.25 3.82 2.92
CA TYR A 269 -29.90 3.95 1.62
C TYR A 269 -29.47 2.83 0.65
N PRO A 270 -29.74 1.55 0.94
CA PRO A 270 -29.35 0.45 0.08
C PRO A 270 -30.19 0.42 -1.21
N ILE A 271 -29.51 0.42 -2.36
CA ILE A 271 -30.12 0.28 -3.69
C ILE A 271 -29.81 -1.14 -4.20
N ALA A 272 -30.82 -2.01 -4.31
CA ALA A 272 -30.60 -3.39 -4.70
C ALA A 272 -31.81 -4.12 -5.32
N GLU A 273 -31.64 -5.30 -5.95
CA GLU A 273 -32.81 -6.17 -6.16
C GLU A 273 -33.41 -6.57 -4.81
N ARG A 274 -32.54 -6.89 -3.84
CA ARG A 274 -32.92 -7.45 -2.54
C ARG A 274 -32.16 -6.77 -1.42
N SER A 275 -32.90 -6.15 -0.51
CA SER A 275 -32.36 -5.49 0.66
C SER A 275 -32.83 -6.16 1.95
N TYR A 276 -31.92 -6.39 2.88
CA TYR A 276 -32.17 -7.01 4.18
C TYR A 276 -31.56 -6.14 5.30
N PRO A 277 -32.05 -4.90 5.50
CA PRO A 277 -31.46 -4.01 6.49
C PRO A 277 -31.81 -4.43 7.92
N ILE A 278 -30.82 -4.39 8.80
CA ILE A 278 -30.95 -4.57 10.25
C ILE A 278 -30.47 -3.27 10.91
N ALA A 279 -31.28 -2.65 11.76
CA ALA A 279 -30.93 -1.36 12.35
C ALA A 279 -31.35 -1.21 13.82
N GLU A 280 -30.46 -0.68 14.67
CA GLU A 280 -30.73 -0.42 16.09
C GLU A 280 -30.42 1.03 16.50
N GLY A 281 -31.32 1.63 17.28
CA GLY A 281 -31.08 2.90 17.99
C GLY A 281 -31.87 4.08 17.43
N LYS A 282 -31.24 4.92 16.60
CA LYS A 282 -31.84 6.06 15.90
C LYS A 282 -31.43 6.04 14.43
N THR A 283 -32.17 5.32 13.61
CA THR A 283 -31.68 4.93 12.29
C THR A 283 -32.74 5.19 11.22
N ASP A 284 -32.36 5.92 10.18
CA ASP A 284 -33.26 6.27 9.09
C ASP A 284 -32.90 5.37 7.90
N SER A 285 -33.85 4.55 7.41
CA SER A 285 -33.55 3.48 6.45
C SER A 285 -34.47 3.52 5.23
N TYR A 286 -33.90 3.82 4.08
CA TYR A 286 -34.61 4.04 2.81
C TYR A 286 -34.16 3.01 1.75
N PRO A 287 -34.46 1.71 1.91
CA PRO A 287 -34.09 0.70 0.94
C PRO A 287 -34.92 0.84 -0.34
N ILE A 288 -34.23 1.06 -1.47
CA ILE A 288 -34.81 1.06 -2.82
C ILE A 288 -34.56 -0.33 -3.41
N ALA A 289 -35.58 -1.18 -3.43
CA ALA A 289 -35.43 -2.56 -3.88
C ALA A 289 -36.74 -3.25 -4.28
N GLU A 290 -36.72 -4.16 -5.27
CA GLU A 290 -37.88 -5.03 -5.57
C GLU A 290 -38.40 -5.72 -4.29
N ARG A 291 -37.46 -6.12 -3.41
CA ARG A 291 -37.74 -6.89 -2.19
C ARG A 291 -36.92 -6.34 -1.05
N SER A 292 -37.57 -5.65 -0.13
CA SER A 292 -36.98 -5.20 1.13
C SER A 292 -37.55 -5.99 2.31
N TYR A 293 -36.67 -6.41 3.22
CA TYR A 293 -37.01 -7.16 4.44
C TYR A 293 -36.36 -6.50 5.66
N PRO A 294 -36.83 -5.31 6.10
CA PRO A 294 -36.25 -4.59 7.22
C PRO A 294 -36.52 -5.28 8.57
N ILE A 295 -35.51 -5.26 9.44
CA ILE A 295 -35.59 -5.57 10.86
C ILE A 295 -35.07 -4.33 11.60
N ALA A 296 -35.82 -3.82 12.57
CA ALA A 296 -35.49 -2.55 13.20
C ALA A 296 -35.91 -2.49 14.68
N GLU A 297 -35.05 -1.97 15.55
CA GLU A 297 -35.31 -1.77 16.98
C GLU A 297 -34.91 -0.36 17.46
N GLY A 298 -35.72 0.23 18.34
CA GLY A 298 -35.52 1.59 18.83
C GLY A 298 -36.40 2.64 18.13
N LYS A 299 -35.79 3.74 17.67
CA LYS A 299 -36.46 4.83 16.94
C LYS A 299 -36.00 4.83 15.49
N THR A 300 -36.69 4.05 14.66
CA THR A 300 -36.23 3.70 13.33
C THR A 300 -37.24 4.12 12.27
N ASP A 301 -36.87 5.07 11.42
CA ASP A 301 -37.72 5.62 10.37
C ASP A 301 -37.43 4.86 9.06
N SER A 302 -38.18 3.78 8.81
CA SER A 302 -37.97 2.90 7.65
C SER A 302 -39.00 3.10 6.55
N TYR A 303 -38.53 3.46 5.35
CA TYR A 303 -39.35 3.76 4.18
C TYR A 303 -38.91 2.91 2.97
N PRO A 304 -39.26 1.62 2.91
CA PRO A 304 -38.93 0.76 1.79
C PRO A 304 -39.67 1.17 0.50
N ILE A 305 -38.91 1.61 -0.51
CA ILE A 305 -39.41 1.88 -1.85
C ILE A 305 -39.30 0.59 -2.66
N ALA A 306 -40.41 -0.15 -2.70
CA ALA A 306 -40.55 -1.30 -3.58
C ALA A 306 -41.11 -0.87 -4.94
N GLU A 307 -40.31 -1.04 -6.01
CA GLU A 307 -40.81 -0.93 -7.38
C GLU A 307 -41.84 -2.05 -7.62
N ARG A 308 -43.05 -1.67 -8.04
CA ARG A 308 -44.23 -2.53 -7.90
C ARG A 308 -45.37 -2.14 -8.84
N SER A 309 -46.02 -3.16 -9.39
CA SER A 309 -47.33 -3.11 -10.07
C SER A 309 -47.41 -2.15 -11.25
N TYR A 310 -46.94 -2.62 -12.41
CA TYR A 310 -47.17 -2.00 -13.70
C TYR A 310 -46.18 -2.48 -14.78
N PRO A 311 -45.11 -1.72 -15.11
CA PRO A 311 -44.14 -2.13 -16.12
C PRO A 311 -43.39 -3.48 -15.92
N ILE A 312 -43.18 -4.08 -14.73
CA ILE A 312 -43.38 -3.66 -13.32
C ILE A 312 -44.16 -4.75 -12.55
#